data_AF-A0A2U0RXW5-F1
#
_entry.id   AF-A0A2U0RXW5-F1
#
_cell.length_a   1.000
_cell.length_b   1.000
_cell.length_c   1.000
_cell.angle_alpha   90.00
_cell.angle_beta   90.00
_cell.angle_gamma   90.00
#
_symmetry.space_group_name_H-M   'P 1'
#
loop_
_entity.id
_entity.type
_entity.pdbx_description
1 polymer ?
#
loop_
_entity_poly.entity_id
_entity_poly.type
_entity_poly.pdbx_seq_one_letter_code
_entity_poly.pdbx_strand_id
1 'polypeptide(L)' 'MSVYGIQFVMQQRLVRKLEKAGAISEEKAVTFKEAKLTEQEQYWLGYFAGVFLGKIKKTKTNRYYIRNQYSYVD' A
#
# COMPACT_ATOMS: atom_id res chain seq x y z
N MET A 1 -7.12 -2.82 22.19
CA MET A 1 -7.40 -2.58 20.75
C MET A 1 -7.61 -3.94 20.10
N SER A 2 -8.71 -4.15 19.36
CA SER A 2 -8.88 -5.38 18.58
C SER A 2 -7.84 -5.43 17.44
N VAL A 3 -7.47 -6.64 17.00
CA VAL A 3 -6.52 -6.85 15.89
C VAL A 3 -6.96 -6.09 14.62
N TYR A 4 -8.27 -6.02 14.37
CA TYR A 4 -8.87 -5.25 13.28
C TYR A 4 -8.55 -3.74 13.34
N GLY A 5 -8.50 -3.15 14.54
CA GLY A 5 -8.15 -1.74 14.71
C GLY A 5 -6.69 -1.46 14.32
N ILE A 6 -5.78 -2.35 14.72
CA ILE A 6 -4.34 -2.23 14.38
C ILE A 6 -4.13 -2.39 12.87
N GLN A 7 -4.80 -3.36 12.26
CA GLN A 7 -4.75 -3.58 10.81
C GLN A 7 -5.21 -2.34 10.04
N PHE A 8 -6.35 -1.75 10.42
CA PHE A 8 -6.87 -0.55 9.77
C PHE A 8 -5.89 0.63 9.87
N VAL A 9 -5.34 0.88 11.07
CA VAL A 9 -4.36 1.95 11.29
C VAL A 9 -3.11 1.74 10.43
N MET A 10 -2.60 0.51 10.34
CA MET A 10 -1.42 0.21 9.53
C MET A 10 -1.68 0.35 8.03
N GLN A 11 -2.84 -0.10 7.55
CA GLN A 11 -3.21 0.07 6.15
C GLN A 11 -3.29 1.56 5.78
N GLN A 12 -3.94 2.38 6.61
CA GLN A 12 -4.03 3.83 6.40
C GLN A 12 -2.65 4.51 6.41
N ARG A 13 -1.77 4.10 7.32
CA ARG A 13 -0.41 4.62 7.41
C ARG A 13 0.41 4.28 6.15
N LEU A 14 0.33 3.05 5.67
CA LEU A 14 0.98 2.61 4.43
C LEU A 14 0.46 3.36 3.20
N VAL A 15 -0.86 3.49 3.07
CA VAL A 15 -1.50 4.27 2.00
C VAL A 15 -0.97 5.70 2.00
N ARG A 16 -1.00 6.41 3.14
CA ARG A 16 -0.52 7.79 3.21
C ARG A 16 0.95 7.94 2.80
N LYS A 17 1.80 6.98 3.16
CA LYS A 17 3.23 7.03 2.78
C LYS A 17 3.44 6.77 1.30
N LEU A 18 2.72 5.81 0.71
CA LEU A 18 2.75 5.54 -0.72
C LEU A 18 2.21 6.74 -1.53
N GLU A 19 1.10 7.34 -1.09
CA GLU A 19 0.55 8.59 -1.66
C GLU A 19 1.59 9.73 -1.62
N LYS A 20 2.23 9.96 -0.47
CA LYS A 20 3.29 10.98 -0.33
C LYS A 20 4.51 10.72 -1.20
N ALA A 21 4.80 9.45 -1.50
CA ALA A 21 5.86 9.07 -2.43
C ALA A 21 5.41 9.15 -3.90
N GLY A 22 4.16 9.53 -4.18
CA GLY A 22 3.62 9.64 -5.54
C GLY A 22 3.15 8.32 -6.16
N ALA A 23 3.10 7.23 -5.38
CA ALA A 23 2.82 5.88 -5.85
C ALA A 23 1.32 5.62 -6.06
N ILE A 24 0.69 6.41 -6.92
CA ILE A 24 -0.77 6.41 -7.19
C ILE A 24 -1.15 5.58 -8.43
N SER A 25 -0.19 4.95 -9.09
CA SER A 25 -0.39 4.08 -10.25
C SER A 25 0.77 3.09 -10.38
N GLU A 26 0.62 2.07 -11.22
CA GLU A 26 1.67 1.06 -11.45
C GLU A 26 2.95 1.66 -12.03
N GLU A 27 2.82 2.61 -12.96
CA GLU A 27 3.94 3.34 -13.56
C GLU A 27 4.73 4.15 -12.54
N LYS A 28 4.02 4.68 -11.53
CA LYS A 28 4.59 5.46 -10.43
C LYS A 28 4.93 4.61 -9.21
N ALA A 29 4.93 3.28 -9.34
CA ALA A 29 5.18 2.39 -8.21
C ALA A 29 6.58 2.61 -7.63
N VAL A 30 6.67 2.57 -6.29
CA VAL A 30 7.89 2.84 -5.54
C VAL A 30 8.32 1.64 -4.69
N THR A 31 9.58 1.57 -4.36
CA THR A 31 10.12 0.64 -3.37
C THR A 31 9.74 1.07 -1.95
N PHE A 32 9.83 0.15 -0.99
CA PHE A 32 9.61 0.47 0.42
C PHE A 32 10.62 1.51 0.96
N LYS A 33 11.83 1.58 0.38
CA LYS A 33 12.86 2.56 0.75
C LYS A 33 12.47 3.96 0.29
N GLU A 34 12.01 4.10 -0.95
CA GLU A 34 11.53 5.38 -1.50
C GLU A 34 10.30 5.88 -0.74
N ALA A 35 9.41 4.99 -0.30
CA ALA A 35 8.28 5.31 0.56
C ALA A 35 8.64 5.52 2.05
N LYS A 36 9.93 5.42 2.42
CA LYS A 36 10.45 5.59 3.79
C LYS A 36 9.68 4.74 4.81
N LEU A 37 9.46 3.47 4.48
CA LEU A 37 8.76 2.53 5.36
C LEU A 37 9.68 2.00 6.45
N THR A 38 9.17 1.97 7.68
CA THR A 38 9.84 1.30 8.81
C THR A 38 9.80 -0.21 8.65
N GLU A 39 10.62 -0.94 9.42
CA GLU A 39 10.62 -2.41 9.39
C GLU A 39 9.24 -3.00 9.72
N GLN A 40 8.57 -2.46 10.73
CA GLN A 40 7.20 -2.87 11.08
C GLN A 40 6.22 -2.64 9.91
N GLU A 41 6.31 -1.49 9.24
CA GLU A 41 5.47 -1.19 8.07
C GLU A 41 5.76 -2.12 6.89
N GLN A 42 7.03 -2.50 6.67
CA GLN A 42 7.41 -3.47 5.63
C GLN A 42 6.79 -4.85 5.86
N TYR A 43 6.72 -5.31 7.11
CA TYR A 43 6.04 -6.57 7.44
C TYR A 43 4.55 -6.51 7.07
N TRP A 44 3.86 -5.44 7.49
CA TRP A 44 2.45 -5.22 7.14
C TRP A 44 2.23 -5.01 5.64
N LEU A 45 3.19 -4.44 4.93
CA LEU A 45 3.12 -4.26 3.50
C LEU A 45 3.00 -5.61 2.78
N GLY A 46 3.75 -6.63 3.21
CA GLY A 46 3.61 -7.99 2.67
C GLY A 46 2.21 -8.58 2.90
N TYR A 47 1.60 -8.28 4.04
CA TYR A 47 0.23 -8.72 4.36
C TYR A 47 -0.83 -8.05 3.48
N PHE A 48 -0.73 -6.74 3.24
CA PHE A 48 -1.71 -6.01 2.44
C PHE A 48 -1.48 -6.10 0.93
N ALA A 49 -0.22 -6.14 0.50
CA ALA A 49 0.19 -6.13 -0.90
C ALA A 49 0.15 -7.57 -1.45
N GLY A 50 -1.03 -8.00 -1.85
CA GLY A 50 -1.28 -9.38 -2.30
C GLY A 50 -2.72 -9.83 -2.08
N VAL A 51 -3.47 -9.10 -1.25
CA VAL A 51 -4.90 -9.35 -1.06
C VAL A 51 -5.63 -9.06 -2.39
N PHE A 52 -6.40 -10.03 -2.86
CA PHE A 52 -7.31 -9.87 -4.00
C PHE A 52 -8.27 -8.72 -3.69
N LEU A 53 -8.38 -7.74 -4.59
CA LEU A 53 -9.05 -6.45 -4.32
C LEU A 53 -8.51 -5.67 -3.11
N GLY A 54 -7.22 -5.75 -2.78
CA GLY A 54 -6.57 -4.81 -1.86
C GLY A 54 -6.24 -3.46 -2.51
N LYS A 55 -6.31 -2.35 -1.74
CA LYS A 55 -5.96 -0.98 -2.18
C LYS A 55 -4.46 -0.83 -2.53
N ILE A 56 -3.60 -1.60 -1.87
CA ILE A 56 -2.14 -1.61 -2.11
C ILE A 56 -1.82 -2.77 -3.05
N LYS A 57 -1.14 -2.47 -4.15
CA LYS A 57 -0.70 -3.44 -5.16
C LYS A 57 0.81 -3.55 -5.17
N LYS A 58 1.29 -4.67 -5.71
CA LYS A 58 2.70 -5.02 -5.83
C LYS A 58 3.00 -5.41 -7.27
N THR A 59 4.03 -4.83 -7.85
CA THR A 59 4.54 -5.20 -9.17
C THR A 59 5.41 -6.45 -9.09
N LYS A 60 5.73 -7.05 -10.25
CA LYS A 60 6.69 -8.17 -10.34
C LYS A 60 8.09 -7.80 -9.85
N THR A 61 8.44 -6.50 -9.86
CA THR A 61 9.74 -5.96 -9.46
C THR A 61 9.78 -5.49 -7.99
N ASN A 62 8.85 -5.96 -7.14
CA ASN A 62 8.75 -5.58 -5.73
C ASN A 62 8.58 -4.07 -5.48
N ARG A 63 7.87 -3.39 -6.40
CA ARG A 63 7.41 -2.01 -6.21
C ARG A 63 5.94 -1.99 -5.84
N TYR A 64 5.52 -0.94 -5.15
CA TYR A 64 4.21 -0.83 -4.54
C TYR A 64 3.51 0.44 -4.98
N TYR A 65 2.21 0.33 -5.18
CA TYR A 65 1.36 1.46 -5.57
C TYR A 65 -0.05 1.32 -5.00
N ILE A 66 -0.78 2.43 -4.99
CA ILE A 66 -2.18 2.50 -4.63
C ILE A 66 -3.01 2.38 -5.89
N ARG A 67 -3.93 1.43 -5.91
CA ARG A 67 -4.97 1.34 -6.93
C ARG A 67 -6.27 1.83 -6.32
N ASN A 68 -6.85 2.88 -6.89
CA ASN A 68 -8.17 3.32 -6.45
C ASN A 68 -9.18 2.23 -6.80
N GLN A 69 -10.05 1.91 -5.84
CA GLN A 69 -10.98 0.79 -5.94
C GLN A 69 -12.39 1.21 -6.37
N TYR A 70 -12.56 2.49 -6.65
CA TYR A 70 -13.81 3.13 -7.07
C TYR A 70 -13.58 3.99 -8.33
N SER A 71 -13.21 3.35 -9.43
CA SER A 71 -13.26 3.95 -10.77
C SER A 71 -13.94 2.99 -11.73
N TYR A 72 -15.24 2.81 -11.52
CA TYR A 72 -16.22 2.42 -12.54
C TYR A 72 -17.55 3.03 -12.11
N VAL A 73 -17.84 4.24 -12.59
CA VAL A 73 -19.08 4.59 -13.29
C VAL A 73 -18.72 5.86 -14.11
N ASP A 74 -18.50 5.68 -15.41
CA ASP A 74 -18.91 6.71 -16.38
C ASP A 74 -20.38 6.44 -16.70
#